data_AF-A0A962D7A5-F1
#
_entry.id   AF-A0A962D7A5-F1
#
_cell.length_a   1.000
_cell.length_b   1.000
_cell.length_c   1.000
_cell.angle_alpha   90.00
_cell.angle_beta   90.00
_cell.angle_gamma   90.00
#
_symmetry.space_group_name_H-M   'P 1'
#
loop_
_entity.id
_entity.type
_entity.pdbx_description
1 polymer ?
#
loop_
_entity_poly.entity_id
_entity_poly.type
_entity_poly.pdbx_seq_one_letter_code
_entity_poly.pdbx_strand_id
1 'polypeptide(L)' 'VMATDLRASASLVLAGLAAHGESEVDRVYHIDRGYECIEEKLSALGARMRRLPGSP' A
#
# COMPACT_ATOMS: atom_id res chain seq x y z
N VAL A 1 4.60 0.15 9.33
CA VAL A 1 3.62 -0.77 9.99
C VAL A 1 3.44 -2.02 9.12
N MET A 2 3.09 -3.16 9.70
CA MET A 2 3.06 -4.45 8.97
C MET A 2 1.63 -4.86 8.64
N ALA A 3 1.39 -5.24 7.38
CA ALA A 3 0.13 -5.83 7.01
C ALA A 3 0.07 -7.32 7.34
N THR A 4 -1.01 -7.77 7.98
CA THR A 4 -1.20 -9.18 8.38
C THR A 4 -2.14 -9.95 7.44
N ASP A 5 -3.02 -9.24 6.70
CA ASP A 5 -4.12 -9.83 5.93
C ASP A 5 -4.46 -8.95 4.71
N LEU A 6 -5.16 -9.53 3.71
CA LEU A 6 -5.54 -8.87 2.46
C LEU A 6 -6.31 -7.55 2.66
N ARG A 7 -7.30 -7.52 3.57
CA ARG A 7 -8.10 -6.31 3.80
C ARG A 7 -7.40 -5.32 4.73
N ALA A 8 -6.62 -5.83 5.68
CA ALA A 8 -5.83 -5.00 6.58
C ALA A 8 -4.75 -4.24 5.80
N SER A 9 -4.08 -4.89 4.85
CA SER A 9 -3.06 -4.26 3.99
C SER A 9 -3.64 -3.09 3.18
N ALA A 10 -4.79 -3.29 2.53
CA ALA A 10 -5.47 -2.22 1.79
C ALA A 10 -5.90 -1.06 2.70
N SER A 11 -6.39 -1.37 3.92
CA SER A 11 -6.76 -0.36 4.90
C SER A 11 -5.57 0.48 5.35
N LEU A 12 -4.40 -0.12 5.54
CA LEU A 12 -3.16 0.58 5.89
C LEU A 12 -2.67 1.49 4.76
N VAL A 13 -2.81 1.08 3.50
CA VAL A 13 -2.50 1.95 2.35
C VAL A 13 -3.38 3.19 2.36
N LEU A 14 -4.69 3.03 2.54
CA LEU A 14 -5.62 4.16 2.61
C LEU A 14 -5.33 5.06 3.81
N ALA A 15 -5.00 4.48 4.96
CA ALA A 15 -4.59 5.24 6.14
C ALA A 15 -3.30 6.04 5.88
N GLY A 16 -2.31 5.46 5.20
CA GLY A 16 -1.08 6.15 4.82
C GLY A 16 -1.32 7.31 3.85
N LEU A 17 -2.27 7.17 2.92
CA LEU A 17 -2.67 8.26 2.02
C LEU A 17 -3.39 9.41 2.73
N ALA A 18 -4.09 9.14 3.83
CA ALA A 18 -4.74 10.15 4.66
C ALA A 18 -3.83 10.74 5.75
N ALA A 19 -2.71 10.08 6.06
CA ALA A 19 -1.80 10.51 7.10
C ALA A 19 -1.00 11.75 6.69
N HIS A 20 -0.57 12.53 7.69
CA HIS A 20 0.37 13.62 7.46
C HIS A 20 1.81 13.11 7.44
N GLY A 21 2.56 13.48 6.41
CA GLY A 21 3.96 13.09 6.23
C GLY A 21 4.10 11.84 5.36
N GLU A 22 5.20 11.10 5.57
CA GLU A 22 5.50 9.87 4.83
C GLU A 22 5.12 8.65 5.67
N SER A 23 4.51 7.66 5.02
CA SER A 23 4.15 6.38 5.63
C SER A 23 4.80 5.24 4.86
N GLU A 24 5.42 4.32 5.60
CA GLU A 24 6.00 3.09 5.04
C GLU A 24 5.21 1.88 5.55
N VAL A 25 4.76 1.05 4.59
CA VAL A 25 3.96 -0.14 4.84
C VAL A 25 4.73 -1.35 4.31
N ASP A 26 5.12 -2.25 5.21
CA ASP A 26 5.86 -3.46 4.88
C ASP A 26 4.94 -4.65 4.65
N ARG A 27 5.48 -5.68 3.99
CA ARG A 27 4.81 -6.97 3.74
C ARG A 27 3.49 -6.84 2.98
N VAL A 28 3.47 -5.96 1.99
CA VAL A 28 2.30 -5.67 1.12
C VAL A 28 1.92 -6.80 0.15
N TYR A 29 2.62 -7.94 0.13
CA TYR A 29 2.30 -9.09 -0.74
C TYR A 29 0.88 -9.65 -0.53
N HIS A 30 0.27 -9.37 0.63
CA HIS A 30 -1.14 -9.71 0.88
C HIS A 30 -2.10 -8.91 -0.01
N ILE A 31 -1.75 -7.70 -0.46
CA ILE A 31 -2.56 -6.87 -1.36
C ILE A 31 -2.74 -7.57 -2.70
N ASP A 32 -1.66 -8.12 -3.23
CA ASP A 32 -1.62 -8.68 -4.59
C ASP A 32 -2.54 -9.91 -4.74
N ARG A 33 -2.97 -10.52 -3.63
CA ARG A 33 -3.95 -11.63 -3.60
C ARG A 33 -5.39 -11.21 -3.89
N GLY A 34 -5.72 -9.93 -3.84
CA GLY A 34 -7.10 -9.46 -4.02
C GLY A 34 -7.26 -8.06 -4.59
N TYR A 35 -6.15 -7.35 -4.79
CA TYR A 35 -6.12 -6.07 -5.50
C TYR A 35 -5.00 -6.13 -6.53
N GLU A 36 -5.41 -6.14 -7.79
CA GLU A 36 -4.48 -6.05 -8.92
C GLU A 36 -3.97 -4.61 -9.05
N CYS A 37 -2.64 -4.45 -8.98
CA CYS A 37 -1.92 -3.19 -9.20
C CYS A 37 -2.58 -1.98 -8.52
N ILE A 38 -2.90 -2.10 -7.23
CA ILE A 38 -3.62 -1.05 -6.49
C ILE A 38 -2.85 0.27 -6.50
N GLU A 39 -1.52 0.21 -6.47
CA GLU A 39 -0.64 1.36 -6.52
C GLU A 39 -0.77 2.13 -7.83
N GLU A 40 -0.91 1.45 -8.95
CA GLU A 40 -1.08 2.07 -10.27
C GLU A 40 -2.46 2.73 -10.34
N LYS A 41 -3.50 2.00 -9.91
CA LYS A 41 -4.88 2.47 -9.91
C LYS A 41 -5.06 3.69 -9.01
N LEU A 42 -4.50 3.68 -7.80
CA LEU A 42 -4.56 4.81 -6.89
C LEU A 42 -3.69 5.98 -7.40
N SER A 43 -2.51 5.72 -7.97
CA SER A 43 -1.67 6.78 -8.55
C SER A 43 -2.34 7.45 -9.74
N ALA A 44 -3.07 6.70 -10.56
CA ALA A 44 -3.88 7.25 -11.65
C ALA A 44 -5.02 8.18 -11.15
N LEU A 45 -5.46 8.00 -9.90
CA LEU A 45 -6.41 8.88 -9.22
C LEU A 45 -5.73 10.03 -8.45
N GLY A 46 -4.41 10.17 -8.54
CA GLY A 46 -3.63 11.24 -7.92
C GLY A 46 -3.00 10.89 -6.57
N ALA A 47 -3.05 9.63 -6.14
CA ALA A 47 -2.35 9.20 -4.93
C ALA A 47 -0.83 9.31 -5.11
N ARG A 48 -0.13 9.83 -4.09
CA ARG A 48 1.33 9.89 -4.06
C ARG A 48 1.87 8.67 -3.32
N MET A 49 2.06 7.57 -4.04
CA MET A 49 2.64 6.35 -3.50
C MET A 49 3.54 5.67 -4.54
N ARG A 50 4.46 4.83 -4.06
CA ARG A 50 5.33 4.00 -4.90
C ARG A 50 5.58 2.67 -4.21
N ARG A 51 5.63 1.59 -4.98
CA ARG A 51 6.11 0.29 -4.47
C ARG A 51 7.63 0.28 -4.53
N LEU A 52 8.27 -0.04 -3.41
CA LEU A 52 9.72 -0.20 -3.34
C LEU A 52 10.07 -1.70 -3.45
N PRO A 53 11.17 -2.06 -4.13
CA PRO A 53 11.68 -3.43 -4.08
C PRO A 53 12.05 -3.78 -2.63
N GLY A 54 11.70 -5.00 -2.20
CA GLY A 54 12.05 -5.47 -0.86
C GLY A 54 13.57 -5.46 -0.66
N SER A 55 14.03 -4.95 0.48
CA SER A 55 15.45 -5.08 0.86
C SER A 55 15.82 -6.56 0.98
N PRO A 56 17.05 -6.96 0.57
CA PRO A 56 17.50 -8.35 0.60
C PRO A 56 17.51 -8.97 2.00
#